data_AF-A0A836QRM2-F1
#
_entry.id   AF-A0A836QRM2-F1
#
_cell.length_a   1.000
_cell.length_b   1.000
_cell.length_c   1.000
_cell.angle_alpha   90.00
_cell.angle_beta   90.00
_cell.angle_gamma   90.00
#
_symmetry.space_group_name_H-M   'P 1'
#
loop_
_entity.id
_entity.type
_entity.pdbx_description
1 polymer ?
#
loop_
_entity_poly.entity_id
_entity_poly.type
_entity_poly.pdbx_seq_one_letter_code
_entity_poly.pdbx_strand_id
1 'polypeptide(L)'
;MSKIIGIDLGTTNSCVAFVESNEPKVIINEEGNRTTPSVVGFGKKDTEILVGEPAKRQAVVNPEKTIYSAKRLIGRRFEETKEDRKVLPYEVVKNKNGDAWIKVDGKEYSPPQISANVLSKLKNAAESFLGAKVTDAVITVPAYFNDSQRQATKDAGKIA
;
A
#
# COMPACT_ATOMS: atom_id res chain seq x y z
N MET A 1 6.89 18.09 19.07
CA MET A 1 7.15 17.72 17.67
C MET A 1 6.52 16.36 17.42
N SER A 2 5.79 16.19 16.31
CA SER A 2 5.31 14.87 15.89
C SER A 2 6.53 13.96 15.65
N LYS A 3 6.46 12.69 16.06
CA LYS A 3 7.52 11.72 15.74
C LYS A 3 7.45 11.40 14.25
N ILE A 4 8.60 11.41 13.57
CA ILE A 4 8.73 10.91 12.20
C ILE A 4 8.82 9.38 12.26
N ILE A 5 8.01 8.70 11.46
CA ILE A 5 8.03 7.23 11.37
C ILE A 5 8.80 6.76 10.13
N GLY A 6 9.40 5.59 10.21
CA GLY A 6 9.97 4.87 9.07
C GLY A 6 9.01 3.80 8.60
N ILE A 7 8.69 3.78 7.31
CA ILE A 7 7.81 2.80 6.68
C ILE A 7 8.57 2.02 5.61
N ASP A 8 8.71 0.72 5.83
CA ASP A 8 8.99 -0.22 4.74
C ASP A 8 7.67 -0.54 4.03
N LEU A 9 7.48 0.03 2.84
CA LEU A 9 6.33 -0.26 1.99
C LEU A 9 6.71 -1.39 1.04
N GLY A 10 6.62 -2.66 1.44
CA GLY A 10 7.01 -3.77 0.57
C GLY A 10 5.96 -4.14 -0.49
N THR A 11 6.35 -5.05 -1.37
CA THR A 11 5.42 -5.62 -2.38
C THR A 11 4.43 -6.60 -1.75
N THR A 12 4.87 -7.31 -0.70
CA THR A 12 4.12 -8.39 -0.06
C THR A 12 3.75 -8.05 1.38
N ASN A 13 4.70 -7.53 2.14
CA ASN A 13 4.51 -7.11 3.52
C ASN A 13 5.08 -5.70 3.69
N SER A 14 4.49 -4.95 4.59
CA SER A 14 4.95 -3.64 5.00
C SER A 14 5.20 -3.62 6.52
N CYS A 15 6.08 -2.74 6.96
CA CYS A 15 6.47 -2.58 8.36
C CYS A 15 6.57 -1.10 8.71
N VAL A 16 6.29 -0.76 9.96
CA VAL A 16 6.43 0.61 10.48
C VAL A 16 7.22 0.61 11.77
N ALA A 17 8.14 1.57 11.88
CA ALA A 17 9.03 1.73 13.01
C ALA A 17 9.21 3.22 13.36
N PHE A 18 9.70 3.49 14.56
CA PHE A 18 10.10 4.82 15.01
C PHE A 18 11.41 4.73 15.80
N VAL A 19 12.06 5.87 16.02
CA VAL A 19 13.27 5.93 16.85
C VAL A 19 12.91 6.45 18.24
N GLU A 20 13.42 5.78 19.27
CA GLU A 20 13.31 6.21 20.66
C GLU A 20 14.61 5.90 21.39
N SER A 21 15.17 6.89 22.08
CA SER A 21 16.45 6.77 22.78
C SER A 21 17.58 6.23 21.88
N ASN A 22 17.61 6.70 20.62
CA ASN A 22 18.52 6.25 19.55
C ASN A 22 18.38 4.77 19.12
N GLU A 23 17.34 4.07 19.56
CA GLU A 23 17.05 2.71 19.13
C GLU A 23 15.82 2.67 18.21
N PRO A 24 15.88 1.96 17.07
CA PRO A 24 14.72 1.72 16.23
C PRO A 24 13.80 0.69 16.88
N LYS A 25 12.50 1.01 16.97
CA LYS A 25 11.46 0.12 17.49
C LYS A 25 10.39 -0.12 16.44
N VAL A 26 10.14 -1.39 16.13
CA VAL A 26 9.05 -1.82 15.24
C VAL A 26 7.73 -1.78 16.01
N ILE A 27 6.71 -1.19 15.39
CA ILE A 27 5.36 -1.09 15.95
C ILE A 27 4.56 -2.34 15.56
N ILE A 28 3.76 -2.84 16.51
CA ILE A 28 2.83 -3.94 16.31
C ILE A 28 1.51 -3.36 15.78
N ASN A 29 0.95 -3.95 14.72
CA ASN A 29 -0.34 -3.54 14.16
C ASN A 29 -1.53 -4.01 15.02
N GLU A 30 -2.75 -3.60 14.66
CA GLU A 30 -3.96 -3.94 15.42
C GLU A 30 -4.23 -5.45 15.48
N GLU A 31 -3.65 -6.23 14.56
CA GLU A 31 -3.73 -7.69 14.55
C GLU A 31 -2.63 -8.40 15.36
N GLY A 32 -1.77 -7.65 16.07
CA GLY A 32 -0.73 -8.24 16.92
C GLY A 32 0.57 -8.62 16.18
N ASN A 33 0.74 -8.20 14.92
CA ASN A 33 1.87 -8.55 14.09
C ASN A 33 2.85 -7.38 13.88
N ARG A 34 4.15 -7.68 13.72
CA ARG A 34 5.19 -6.69 13.39
C ARG A 34 5.21 -6.28 11.92
N THR A 35 4.47 -6.99 11.08
CA THR A 35 4.33 -6.70 9.65
C THR A 35 2.87 -6.78 9.25
N THR A 36 2.48 -5.94 8.30
CA THR A 36 1.13 -5.91 7.72
C THR A 36 1.21 -6.37 6.26
N PRO A 37 0.40 -7.35 5.82
CA PRO A 37 0.34 -7.68 4.40
C PRO A 37 0.01 -6.46 3.53
N SER A 38 0.73 -6.27 2.43
CA SER A 38 0.52 -5.19 1.47
C SER A 38 -0.65 -5.53 0.53
N VAL A 39 -1.81 -5.75 1.14
CA VAL A 39 -3.03 -6.25 0.49
C VAL A 39 -4.19 -5.32 0.84
N VAL A 40 -4.94 -4.92 -0.18
CA VAL A 40 -6.13 -4.09 -0.06
C VAL A 40 -7.32 -4.86 -0.64
N GLY A 41 -8.37 -5.02 0.14
CA GLY A 41 -9.58 -5.73 -0.25
C GLY A 41 -10.76 -4.79 -0.29
N PHE A 42 -11.58 -4.86 -1.34
CA PHE A 42 -12.84 -4.13 -1.40
C PHE A 42 -13.95 -5.03 -0.85
N GLY A 43 -14.69 -4.51 0.12
CA GLY A 43 -15.74 -5.22 0.83
C GLY A 43 -17.03 -5.34 0.01
N LYS A 44 -18.13 -5.72 0.69
CA LYS A 44 -19.43 -5.85 0.01
C LYS A 44 -20.07 -4.50 -0.27
N LYS A 45 -19.75 -3.49 0.55
CA LYS A 45 -20.19 -2.11 0.38
C LYS A 45 -19.07 -1.33 -0.31
N ASP A 46 -19.43 -0.45 -1.23
CA ASP A 46 -18.50 0.42 -1.96
C ASP A 46 -17.55 1.24 -1.07
N THR A 47 -17.94 1.51 0.18
CA THR A 47 -17.17 2.30 1.15
C THR A 47 -16.28 1.44 2.06
N GLU A 48 -16.40 0.12 2.00
CA GLU A 48 -15.67 -0.79 2.86
C GLU A 48 -14.33 -1.17 2.21
N ILE A 49 -13.25 -0.68 2.78
CA ILE A 49 -11.88 -1.07 2.40
C ILE A 49 -11.25 -1.84 3.56
N LEU A 50 -10.83 -3.07 3.26
CA LEU A 50 -10.05 -3.92 4.14
C LEU A 50 -8.57 -3.77 3.79
N VAL A 51 -7.67 -3.77 4.77
CA VAL A 51 -6.22 -3.67 4.53
C VAL A 51 -5.48 -4.64 5.45
N GLY A 52 -4.45 -5.32 4.95
CA GLY A 52 -3.64 -6.25 5.73
C GLY A 52 -4.26 -7.64 5.84
N GLU A 53 -4.22 -8.22 7.04
CA GLU A 53 -4.73 -9.57 7.30
C GLU A 53 -6.22 -9.75 6.96
N PRO A 54 -7.13 -8.80 7.29
CA PRO A 54 -8.53 -8.89 6.86
C PRO A 54 -8.70 -9.00 5.34
N ALA A 55 -7.94 -8.21 4.56
CA ALA A 55 -7.97 -8.26 3.10
C ALA A 55 -7.40 -9.58 2.57
N LYS A 56 -6.27 -10.04 3.13
CA LYS A 56 -5.61 -11.28 2.75
C LYS A 56 -6.52 -12.50 2.96
N ARG A 57 -7.29 -12.55 4.05
CA ARG A 57 -8.21 -13.65 4.35
C ARG A 57 -9.30 -13.83 3.29
N GLN A 58 -9.80 -12.73 2.71
CA GLN A 58 -10.83 -12.82 1.68
C GLN A 58 -10.29 -13.09 0.26
N ALA A 59 -8.96 -13.05 0.06
CA ALA A 59 -8.35 -13.18 -1.28
C ALA A 59 -8.77 -14.46 -2.02
N VAL A 60 -9.03 -15.55 -1.30
CA VAL A 60 -9.46 -16.84 -1.87
C VAL A 60 -10.89 -16.78 -2.39
N VAL A 61 -11.77 -16.04 -1.72
CA VAL A 61 -13.21 -15.97 -2.04
C VAL A 61 -13.52 -14.80 -2.97
N ASN A 62 -12.73 -13.73 -2.90
CA ASN A 62 -12.93 -12.49 -3.64
C ASN A 62 -11.63 -12.01 -4.32
N PRO A 63 -11.05 -12.82 -5.23
CA PRO A 63 -9.72 -12.57 -5.79
C PRO A 63 -9.69 -11.32 -6.69
N GLU A 64 -10.74 -11.04 -7.45
CA GLU A 64 -10.82 -9.89 -8.37
C GLU A 64 -10.91 -8.54 -7.63
N LYS A 65 -11.39 -8.55 -6.37
CA LYS A 65 -11.49 -7.36 -5.52
C LYS A 65 -10.46 -7.33 -4.41
N THR A 66 -9.44 -8.19 -4.46
CA THR A 66 -8.36 -8.24 -3.47
C THR A 66 -7.02 -7.98 -4.15
N ILE A 67 -6.51 -6.77 -3.93
CA ILE A 67 -5.36 -6.21 -4.62
C ILE A 67 -4.12 -6.41 -3.76
N TYR A 68 -3.24 -7.30 -4.23
CA TYR A 68 -1.89 -7.50 -3.70
C TYR A 68 -0.87 -7.11 -4.77
N SER A 69 0.42 -7.02 -4.46
CA SER A 69 1.46 -6.70 -5.46
C SER A 69 1.26 -5.36 -6.21
N ALA A 70 0.47 -4.42 -5.67
CA ALA A 70 0.27 -3.10 -6.29
C ALA A 70 1.60 -2.34 -6.53
N LYS A 71 2.61 -2.58 -5.69
CA LYS A 71 3.97 -2.05 -5.86
C LYS A 71 4.67 -2.50 -7.15
N ARG A 72 4.23 -3.58 -7.79
CA ARG A 72 4.72 -4.01 -9.12
C ARG A 72 4.15 -3.16 -10.26
N LEU A 73 3.06 -2.42 -10.02
CA LEU A 73 2.38 -1.57 -11.01
C LEU A 73 2.68 -0.08 -10.80
N ILE A 74 3.10 0.31 -9.59
CA ILE A 74 3.33 1.71 -9.24
C ILE A 74 4.34 2.38 -10.16
N GLY A 75 3.96 3.53 -10.73
CA GLY A 75 4.78 4.33 -11.64
C GLY A 75 5.15 3.67 -12.98
N ARG A 76 4.43 2.63 -13.41
CA ARG A 76 4.68 1.92 -14.68
C ARG A 76 3.61 2.19 -15.74
N ARG A 77 4.01 2.08 -17.01
CA ARG A 77 3.09 2.11 -18.15
C ARG A 77 2.31 0.80 -18.27
N PHE A 78 1.09 0.86 -18.77
CA PHE A 78 0.24 -0.33 -18.95
C PHE A 78 0.88 -1.41 -19.84
N GLU A 79 1.64 -0.99 -20.84
CA GLU A 79 2.34 -1.86 -21.78
C GLU A 79 3.46 -2.66 -21.10
N GLU A 80 4.09 -2.11 -20.06
CA GLU A 80 5.21 -2.73 -19.35
C GLU A 80 4.74 -3.86 -18.43
N THR A 81 3.47 -3.89 -18.03
CA THR A 81 2.94 -4.81 -17.01
C THR A 81 2.39 -6.11 -17.59
N LYS A 82 2.69 -6.43 -18.86
CA LYS A 82 2.14 -7.59 -19.57
C LYS A 82 2.35 -8.90 -18.81
N GLU A 83 3.54 -9.12 -18.24
CA GLU A 83 3.85 -10.35 -17.50
C GLU A 83 3.13 -10.40 -16.15
N ASP A 84 3.06 -9.29 -15.43
CA ASP A 84 2.31 -9.21 -14.17
C ASP A 84 0.81 -9.49 -14.43
N ARG A 85 0.23 -8.92 -15.50
CA ARG A 85 -1.18 -9.11 -15.87
C ARG A 85 -1.57 -10.54 -16.22
N LYS A 86 -0.61 -11.43 -16.54
CA LYS A 86 -0.92 -12.85 -16.79
C LYS A 86 -1.24 -13.64 -15.52
N VAL A 87 -0.77 -13.16 -14.37
CA VAL A 87 -0.83 -13.90 -13.11
C VAL A 87 -1.67 -13.20 -12.05
N LEU A 88 -2.00 -11.92 -12.24
CA LEU A 88 -2.86 -11.16 -11.34
C LEU A 88 -4.33 -11.50 -11.61
N PRO A 89 -5.14 -11.77 -10.56
CA PRO A 89 -6.55 -12.12 -10.72
C PRO A 89 -7.46 -10.90 -10.90
N TYR A 90 -6.98 -9.70 -10.59
CA TYR A 90 -7.74 -8.46 -10.69
C TYR A 90 -7.43 -7.72 -11.99
N GLU A 91 -8.38 -6.90 -12.46
CA GLU A 91 -8.26 -6.19 -13.72
C GLU A 91 -7.25 -5.03 -13.60
N VAL A 92 -6.23 -5.07 -14.45
CA VAL A 92 -5.34 -3.93 -14.68
C VAL A 92 -5.74 -3.27 -15.99
N VAL A 93 -5.91 -1.96 -15.98
CA VAL A 93 -6.39 -1.15 -17.11
C VAL A 93 -5.40 -0.06 -17.47
N LYS A 94 -5.52 0.47 -18.68
CA LYS A 94 -4.74 1.61 -19.17
C LYS A 94 -5.50 2.90 -18.84
N ASN A 95 -4.92 3.76 -18.01
CA ASN A 95 -5.53 5.07 -17.75
C ASN A 95 -5.41 6.00 -18.98
N LYS A 96 -6.01 7.20 -18.90
CA LYS A 96 -5.98 8.21 -19.96
C LYS A 96 -4.56 8.62 -20.41
N ASN A 97 -3.58 8.55 -19.51
CA ASN A 97 -2.20 8.93 -19.78
C ASN A 97 -1.31 7.75 -20.19
N GLY A 98 -1.84 6.52 -20.21
CA GLY A 98 -1.14 5.29 -20.54
C GLY A 98 -0.54 4.51 -19.35
N ASP A 99 -0.77 4.95 -18.12
CA ASP A 99 -0.27 4.26 -16.92
C ASP A 99 -1.11 3.04 -16.57
N ALA A 100 -0.48 2.07 -15.89
CA ALA A 100 -1.13 0.89 -15.37
C ALA A 100 -1.97 1.22 -14.14
N TRP A 101 -3.29 1.16 -14.26
CA TRP A 101 -4.26 1.35 -13.17
C TRP A 101 -4.99 0.04 -12.88
N ILE A 102 -5.71 -0.01 -11.77
CA ILE A 102 -6.43 -1.19 -11.30
C ILE A 102 -7.93 -0.88 -11.33
N LYS A 103 -8.74 -1.77 -11.87
CA LYS A 103 -10.20 -1.59 -11.93
C LYS A 103 -10.89 -2.58 -11.01
N VAL A 104 -11.77 -2.06 -10.16
CA VAL A 104 -12.58 -2.85 -9.23
C VAL A 104 -14.01 -2.30 -9.28
N ASP A 105 -14.98 -3.16 -9.55
CA ASP A 105 -16.41 -2.81 -9.63
C ASP A 105 -16.69 -1.59 -10.54
N GLY A 106 -16.00 -1.51 -11.68
CA GLY A 106 -16.16 -0.42 -12.63
C GLY A 106 -15.45 0.89 -12.25
N LYS A 107 -14.83 0.97 -11.08
CA LYS A 107 -14.04 2.12 -10.62
C LYS A 107 -12.55 1.88 -10.84
N GLU A 108 -11.84 2.90 -11.31
CA GLU A 108 -10.40 2.82 -11.55
C GLU A 108 -9.63 3.46 -10.39
N TYR A 109 -8.59 2.76 -9.95
CA TYR A 109 -7.70 3.15 -8.86
C TYR A 109 -6.27 3.15 -9.37
N SER A 110 -5.56 4.23 -9.10
CA SER A 110 -4.12 4.31 -9.32
C SER A 110 -3.37 3.43 -8.30
N PRO A 111 -2.21 2.83 -8.67
CA PRO A 111 -1.40 2.11 -7.70
C PRO A 111 -0.96 2.94 -6.47
N PRO A 112 -0.73 4.27 -6.58
CA PRO A 112 -0.56 5.14 -5.42
C PRO A 112 -1.76 5.15 -4.46
N GLN A 113 -3.00 5.20 -4.96
CA GLN A 113 -4.20 5.14 -4.10
C GLN A 113 -4.29 3.79 -3.37
N ILE A 114 -3.99 2.67 -4.04
CA ILE A 114 -3.97 1.36 -3.38
C ILE A 114 -2.87 1.32 -2.31
N SER A 115 -1.66 1.79 -2.65
CA SER A 115 -0.55 1.84 -1.70
C SER A 115 -0.82 2.77 -0.52
N ALA A 116 -1.54 3.87 -0.74
CA ALA A 116 -1.95 4.80 0.31
C ALA A 116 -2.82 4.15 1.37
N ASN A 117 -3.73 3.23 1.00
CA ASN A 117 -4.51 2.47 1.98
C ASN A 117 -3.62 1.64 2.93
N VAL A 118 -2.54 1.06 2.41
CA VAL A 118 -1.53 0.34 3.21
C VAL A 118 -0.77 1.32 4.12
N LEU A 119 -0.36 2.47 3.59
CA LEU A 119 0.33 3.52 4.35
C LEU A 119 -0.56 4.07 5.47
N SER A 120 -1.84 4.33 5.21
CA SER A 120 -2.80 4.79 6.22
C SER A 120 -2.99 3.78 7.34
N LYS A 121 -3.04 2.47 7.05
CA LYS A 121 -3.08 1.44 8.11
C LYS A 121 -1.83 1.47 9.00
N LEU A 122 -0.64 1.63 8.40
CA LEU A 122 0.62 1.71 9.15
C LEU A 122 0.72 2.99 9.98
N LYS A 123 0.27 4.12 9.43
CA LYS A 123 0.15 5.39 10.14
C LYS A 123 -0.81 5.27 11.33
N ASN A 124 -1.99 4.69 11.14
CA ASN A 124 -2.97 4.49 12.22
C ASN A 124 -2.43 3.61 13.34
N ALA A 125 -1.70 2.53 13.01
CA ALA A 125 -1.02 1.69 14.00
C ALA A 125 0.03 2.50 14.78
N ALA A 126 0.81 3.35 14.11
CA ALA A 126 1.78 4.22 14.75
C ALA A 126 1.12 5.28 15.65
N GLU A 127 0.06 5.94 15.18
CA GLU A 127 -0.68 6.94 15.96
C GLU A 127 -1.31 6.31 17.21
N SER A 128 -1.90 5.12 17.08
CA SER A 128 -2.48 4.38 18.21
C SER A 128 -1.43 3.99 19.24
N PHE A 129 -0.25 3.53 18.79
CA PHE A 129 0.85 3.18 19.68
C PHE A 129 1.46 4.39 20.38
N LEU A 130 1.63 5.50 19.66
CA LEU A 130 2.27 6.72 20.17
C LEU A 130 1.32 7.62 20.97
N GLY A 131 0.00 7.43 20.84
CA GLY A 131 -1.01 8.30 21.45
C GLY A 131 -1.00 9.72 20.87
N ALA A 132 -0.49 9.91 19.65
CA ALA A 132 -0.32 11.22 19.02
C ALA A 132 -0.41 11.12 17.50
N LYS A 133 -0.78 12.22 16.84
CA LYS A 133 -0.82 12.30 15.38
C LYS A 133 0.57 12.20 14.76
N VAL A 134 0.65 11.50 13.63
CA VAL A 134 1.86 11.33 12.82
C VAL A 134 1.64 11.99 11.47
N THR A 135 2.43 13.01 11.17
CA THR A 135 2.31 13.84 9.96
C THR A 135 3.41 13.57 8.93
N ASP A 136 4.54 13.00 9.37
CA ASP A 136 5.75 12.91 8.59
C ASP A 136 6.29 11.48 8.62
N ALA A 137 6.77 11.01 7.46
CA ALA A 137 7.29 9.67 7.31
C ALA A 137 8.46 9.60 6.32
N VAL A 138 9.37 8.67 6.57
CA VAL A 138 10.36 8.19 5.60
C VAL A 138 9.83 6.88 5.01
N ILE A 139 9.59 6.84 3.69
CA ILE A 139 9.05 5.67 2.99
C ILE A 139 10.11 5.05 2.09
N THR A 140 10.35 3.75 2.22
CA THR A 140 11.35 3.04 1.42
C THR A 140 10.91 2.79 -0.03
N VAL A 141 11.85 2.78 -0.96
CA VAL A 141 11.70 2.30 -2.33
C VAL A 141 12.88 1.41 -2.72
N PRO A 142 12.72 0.45 -3.66
CA PRO A 142 13.85 -0.29 -4.21
C PRO A 142 14.90 0.64 -4.80
N ALA A 143 16.18 0.31 -4.65
CA ALA A 143 17.29 1.13 -5.16
C ALA A 143 17.19 1.38 -6.68
N TYR A 144 16.68 0.40 -7.43
CA TYR A 144 16.52 0.47 -8.88
C TYR A 144 15.24 1.18 -9.35
N PHE A 145 14.37 1.66 -8.45
CA PHE A 145 13.19 2.43 -8.88
C PHE A 145 13.60 3.66 -9.69
N ASN A 146 12.96 3.84 -10.83
CA ASN A 146 13.12 5.02 -11.66
C ASN A 146 12.38 6.23 -11.06
N ASP A 147 12.50 7.39 -11.70
CA ASP A 147 11.90 8.63 -11.22
C ASP A 147 10.38 8.55 -11.08
N SER A 148 9.68 8.03 -12.08
CA SER A 148 8.22 7.88 -12.06
C SER A 148 7.74 6.99 -10.92
N GLN A 149 8.45 5.89 -10.63
CA GLN A 149 8.11 4.98 -9.52
C GLN A 149 8.38 5.62 -8.15
N ARG A 150 9.47 6.39 -8.02
CA ARG A 150 9.78 7.16 -6.80
C ARG A 150 8.74 8.24 -6.55
N GLN A 151 8.38 9.00 -7.58
CA GLN A 151 7.38 10.05 -7.51
C GLN A 151 6.00 9.48 -7.16
N ALA A 152 5.58 8.39 -7.83
CA ALA A 152 4.32 7.72 -7.53
C ALA A 152 4.27 7.16 -6.08
N THR A 153 5.39 6.67 -5.55
CA THR A 153 5.47 6.24 -4.13
C THR A 153 5.37 7.43 -3.18
N LYS A 154 6.02 8.55 -3.50
CA LYS A 154 5.89 9.80 -2.74
C LYS A 154 4.46 10.33 -2.74
N ASP A 155 3.76 10.23 -3.87
CA ASP A 155 2.36 10.65 -3.97
C ASP A 155 1.43 9.72 -3.20
N ALA A 156 1.71 8.41 -3.13
CA ALA A 156 1.01 7.52 -2.20
C ALA A 156 1.14 7.99 -0.74
N GLY A 157 2.33 8.45 -0.35
CA GLY A 157 2.57 9.05 0.97
C GLY A 157 1.79 10.33 1.22
N LYS A 158 1.56 11.17 0.20
CA LYS A 158 0.75 12.39 0.33
C LYS A 158 -0.77 12.11 0.40
N ILE A 159 -1.22 11.01 -0.21
CA ILE A 159 -2.63 10.60 -0.19
C ILE A 159 -3.03 10.03 1.19
N ALA A 160 -2.07 9.46 1.93
CA ALA A 160 -2.27 8.76 3.21
C ALA A 160 -2.19 9.66 4.46
#